data_AF-A0A914XGP9-F1
#
_entry.id   AF-A0A914XGP9-F1
#
_cell.length_a   1.000
_cell.length_b   1.000
_cell.length_c   1.000
_cell.angle_alpha   90.00
_cell.angle_beta   90.00
_cell.angle_gamma   90.00
#
_symmetry.space_group_name_H-M   'P 1'
#
loop_
_entity.id
_entity.type
_entity.pdbx_description
1 polymer ?
#
loop_
_entity_poly.entity_id
_entity_poly.type
_entity_poly.pdbx_seq_one_letter_code
_entity_poly.pdbx_strand_id
1 'polypeptide(L)'
;MLDIAIAVDRVTAIQWPVAYKLRNRARYAALTLMVALCLAAFDVAFIWFTTEVQPNPGCPGGGCFMSDIYLNYSGYSDMSIDSVGLVITALLLISLILFKRRSGAAGNQDKTFKRANRTAVSVLLCSSITLLLPGALQGVGSTFGFSAIQKFGPSVAFGMVLNAAANPFIYGYGHTDIYRALRKLLNKNTIVEDIPRQIMSTTAQS
;
A
#
# COMPACT_ATOMS: atom_id res chain seq x y z
N MET A 1 -3.75 6.65 0.59
CA MET A 1 -2.78 7.78 0.64
C MET A 1 -1.34 7.38 0.27
N LEU A 2 -0.70 6.44 0.96
CA LEU A 2 0.69 6.03 0.67
C LEU A 2 0.89 5.46 -0.74
N ASP A 3 -0.07 4.66 -1.23
CA ASP A 3 -0.02 4.10 -2.59
C ASP A 3 -0.02 5.18 -3.68
N ILE A 4 -0.79 6.25 -3.46
CA ILE A 4 -0.85 7.42 -4.35
C ILE A 4 0.50 8.14 -4.35
N ALA A 5 1.11 8.33 -3.19
CA ALA A 5 2.42 8.95 -3.08
C ALA A 5 3.51 8.13 -3.82
N ILE A 6 3.42 6.81 -3.77
CA ILE A 6 4.28 5.90 -4.54
C ILE A 6 3.99 6.04 -6.04
N ALA A 7 2.73 6.04 -6.45
CA ALA A 7 2.35 6.21 -7.85
C ALA A 7 2.86 7.54 -8.43
N VAL A 8 2.71 8.64 -7.69
CA VAL A 8 3.23 9.98 -8.05
C VAL A 8 4.75 9.98 -8.13
N ASP A 9 5.44 9.32 -7.19
CA ASP A 9 6.90 9.20 -7.23
C ASP A 9 7.38 8.51 -8.52
N ARG A 10 6.70 7.42 -8.90
CA ARG A 10 7.00 6.67 -10.14
C ARG A 10 6.67 7.46 -11.41
N VAL A 11 5.54 8.17 -11.47
CA VAL A 11 5.18 9.02 -12.63
C VAL A 11 6.20 10.14 -12.80
N THR A 12 6.54 10.83 -11.71
CA THR A 12 7.52 11.94 -11.72
C THR A 12 8.89 11.46 -12.21
N ALA A 13 9.33 10.26 -11.78
CA ALA A 13 10.59 9.68 -12.22
C ALA A 13 10.65 9.41 -13.74
N ILE A 14 9.52 9.00 -14.35
CA ILE A 14 9.45 8.69 -15.78
C ILE A 14 9.35 9.97 -16.61
N GLN A 15 8.52 10.92 -16.18
CA GLN A 15 8.28 12.14 -16.96
C GLN A 15 9.41 13.16 -16.81
N TRP A 16 10.03 13.26 -15.63
CA TRP A 16 11.04 14.28 -15.30
C TRP A 16 12.26 13.66 -14.59
N PRO A 17 13.09 12.86 -15.29
CA PRO A 17 14.20 12.12 -14.67
C PRO A 17 15.28 13.02 -14.05
N VAL A 18 15.51 14.21 -14.61
CA VAL A 18 16.51 15.17 -14.10
C VAL A 18 16.05 15.80 -12.78
N ALA A 19 14.82 16.33 -12.75
CA ALA A 19 14.24 16.89 -11.53
C ALA A 19 14.09 15.83 -10.42
N TYR A 20 13.76 14.58 -10.80
CA TYR A 20 13.66 13.47 -9.86
C TYR A 20 15.00 13.12 -9.20
N LYS A 21 16.13 13.20 -9.93
CA LYS A 21 17.47 12.94 -9.36
C LYS A 21 17.92 14.01 -8.36
N LEU A 22 17.48 15.25 -8.55
CA LEU A 22 17.78 16.38 -7.65
C LEU A 22 16.88 16.39 -6.40
N ARG A 23 15.75 15.66 -6.43
CA ARG A 23 14.84 15.56 -5.30
C ARG A 23 15.39 14.65 -4.21
N ASN A 24 15.44 15.16 -2.98
CA ASN A 24 15.81 14.35 -1.83
C ASN A 24 14.68 13.36 -1.49
N ARG A 25 14.94 12.07 -1.71
CA ARG A 25 13.98 10.97 -1.48
C ARG A 25 13.58 10.82 -0.01
N ALA A 26 14.52 11.04 0.91
CA ALA A 26 14.25 10.90 2.34
C ALA A 26 13.28 11.99 2.82
N ARG A 27 13.45 13.24 2.35
CA ARG A 27 12.53 14.33 2.67
C ARG A 27 11.14 14.10 2.08
N TYR A 28 11.05 13.64 0.83
CA TYR A 28 9.76 13.33 0.22
C TYR A 28 9.04 12.21 0.98
N ALA A 29 9.73 11.11 1.30
CA ALA A 29 9.16 10.01 2.07
C ALA A 29 8.69 10.47 3.46
N ALA A 30 9.51 11.24 4.18
CA ALA A 30 9.17 11.79 5.49
C ALA A 30 7.93 12.71 5.42
N LEU A 31 7.86 13.62 4.44
CA LEU A 31 6.71 14.50 4.25
C LEU A 31 5.44 13.69 3.94
N THR A 32 5.51 12.72 3.03
CA THR A 32 4.35 11.89 2.69
C THR A 32 3.88 11.05 3.87
N LEU A 33 4.80 10.57 4.71
CA LEU A 33 4.49 9.82 5.92
C LEU A 33 3.87 10.72 6.99
N MET A 34 4.40 11.92 7.19
CA MET A 34 3.83 12.92 8.10
C MET A 34 2.41 13.29 7.69
N VAL A 35 2.18 13.58 6.41
CA VAL A 35 0.83 13.89 5.89
C VAL A 35 -0.12 12.71 6.09
N ALA A 36 0.33 11.48 5.80
CA ALA A 36 -0.49 10.29 6.01
C ALA A 36 -0.84 10.09 7.50
N LEU A 37 0.09 10.32 8.42
CA LEU A 37 -0.15 10.24 9.86
C LEU A 37 -1.10 11.35 10.34
N CYS A 38 -0.95 12.57 9.85
CA CYS A 38 -1.85 13.67 10.19
C CYS A 38 -3.29 13.39 9.74
N LEU A 39 -3.47 12.88 8.53
CA LEU A 39 -4.79 12.48 8.03
C LEU A 39 -5.38 11.33 8.85
N ALA A 40 -4.58 10.29 9.14
CA ALA A 40 -5.02 9.19 9.99
C ALA A 40 -5.41 9.65 11.40
N ALA A 41 -4.67 10.58 11.99
CA ALA A 41 -5.00 11.17 13.28
C ALA A 41 -6.29 12.01 13.23
N PHE A 42 -6.50 12.73 12.13
CA PHE A 42 -7.73 13.48 11.89
C PHE A 42 -8.94 12.54 11.79
N ASP A 43 -8.85 11.46 11.01
CA ASP A 43 -9.93 10.48 10.86
C ASP A 43 -10.26 9.83 12.20
N VAL A 44 -9.25 9.45 13.00
CA VAL A 44 -9.45 8.91 14.35
C VAL A 44 -10.13 9.94 15.25
N ALA A 45 -9.67 11.19 15.28
CA ALA A 45 -10.30 12.24 16.06
C ALA A 45 -11.76 12.43 15.63
N PHE A 46 -12.03 12.44 14.33
CA PHE A 46 -13.37 12.58 13.78
C PHE A 46 -14.29 11.42 14.16
N ILE A 47 -13.78 10.17 14.20
CA ILE A 47 -14.51 9.02 14.77
C ILE A 47 -14.93 9.32 16.20
N TRP A 48 -14.00 9.73 17.05
CA TRP A 48 -14.27 9.98 18.47
C TRP A 48 -15.27 11.12 18.69
N PHE A 49 -15.24 12.17 17.86
CA PHE A 49 -16.18 13.28 17.96
C PHE A 49 -17.59 12.95 17.47
N THR A 50 -17.72 12.05 16.50
CA THR A 50 -19.00 11.75 15.85
C THR A 50 -19.68 10.50 16.38
N THR A 51 -18.94 9.63 17.07
CA THR A 51 -19.43 8.31 17.48
C THR A 51 -19.89 8.33 18.94
N GLU A 52 -21.19 8.19 19.15
CA GLU A 52 -21.74 7.75 20.44
C GLU A 52 -21.78 6.22 20.44
N VAL A 53 -21.03 5.58 21.34
CA VAL A 53 -20.95 4.12 21.43
C VAL A 53 -22.26 3.57 21.98
N GLN A 54 -23.19 3.21 21.10
CA GLN A 54 -24.40 2.48 21.48
C GLN A 54 -24.27 0.98 21.15
N PRO A 55 -24.42 0.08 22.13
CA PRO A 55 -24.32 -1.35 21.89
C PRO A 55 -25.57 -1.85 21.14
N ASN A 56 -25.40 -2.31 19.90
CA ASN A 56 -26.46 -2.96 19.12
C ASN A 56 -26.24 -4.49 19.08
N PRO A 57 -26.96 -5.29 19.89
CA PRO A 57 -26.80 -6.75 19.92
C PRO A 57 -27.26 -7.35 18.58
N GLY A 58 -26.33 -8.01 17.87
CA GLY A 58 -26.61 -8.67 16.59
C GLY A 58 -25.77 -8.17 15.41
N CYS A 59 -24.91 -7.16 15.61
CA CYS A 59 -24.03 -6.65 14.57
C CYS A 59 -22.54 -6.92 14.84
N PRO A 60 -21.89 -7.83 14.10
CA PRO A 60 -20.46 -8.12 14.26
C PRO A 60 -19.54 -7.15 13.50
N GLY A 61 -20.10 -6.20 12.74
CA GLY A 61 -19.33 -5.28 11.91
C GLY A 61 -18.94 -4.00 12.65
N GLY A 62 -17.69 -3.55 12.50
CA GLY A 62 -17.21 -2.28 13.07
C GLY A 62 -18.05 -1.07 12.64
N GLY A 63 -18.71 -1.14 11.48
CA GLY A 63 -19.63 -0.12 11.00
C GLY A 63 -20.89 0.07 11.87
N CYS A 64 -21.29 -0.90 12.70
CA CYS A 64 -22.43 -0.71 13.61
C CYS A 64 -22.09 0.04 14.89
N PHE A 65 -20.80 0.14 15.22
CA PHE A 65 -20.34 0.94 16.35
C PHE A 65 -20.08 2.39 15.94
N MET A 66 -20.12 2.70 14.64
CA MET A 66 -19.79 4.02 14.09
C MET A 66 -21.07 4.77 13.70
N SER A 67 -21.05 6.10 13.86
CA SER A 67 -22.16 6.97 13.49
C SER A 67 -22.38 7.00 11.97
N ASP A 68 -23.63 7.10 11.51
CA ASP A 68 -23.99 7.23 10.10
C ASP A 68 -23.31 8.45 9.44
N ILE A 69 -23.09 9.52 10.21
CA ILE A 69 -22.39 10.73 9.75
C ILE A 69 -20.93 10.39 9.42
N TYR A 70 -20.27 9.60 10.27
CA TYR A 70 -18.90 9.15 10.06
C TYR A 70 -18.80 8.20 8.87
N LEU A 71 -19.70 7.22 8.79
CA LEU A 71 -19.72 6.24 7.69
C LEU A 71 -19.90 6.93 6.34
N ASN A 72 -20.78 7.92 6.26
CA ASN A 72 -21.01 8.67 5.04
C ASN A 72 -19.77 9.52 4.67
N TYR A 73 -19.18 10.22 5.64
CA TYR A 73 -17.94 10.97 5.43
C TYR A 73 -16.79 10.07 4.93
N SER A 74 -16.53 8.96 5.64
CA SER A 74 -15.46 8.01 5.32
C SER A 74 -15.67 7.38 3.94
N GLY A 75 -16.91 7.02 3.60
CA GLY A 75 -17.25 6.48 2.29
C GLY A 75 -16.98 7.47 1.15
N TYR A 76 -17.40 8.72 1.29
CA TYR A 76 -17.18 9.75 0.27
C TYR A 76 -15.70 10.14 0.14
N SER A 77 -14.99 10.31 1.27
CA SER A 77 -13.58 10.67 1.26
C SER A 77 -12.73 9.59 0.62
N ASP A 78 -12.95 8.32 0.97
CA ASP A 78 -12.19 7.19 0.41
C ASP A 78 -12.45 7.03 -1.08
N MET A 79 -13.72 7.12 -1.51
CA MET A 79 -14.06 7.02 -2.94
C MET A 79 -13.39 8.15 -3.76
N SER A 80 -13.32 9.36 -3.21
CA SER A 80 -12.64 10.48 -3.86
C SER A 80 -11.13 10.25 -3.98
N ILE A 81 -10.48 9.81 -2.90
CA ILE A 81 -9.03 9.55 -2.85
C ILE A 81 -8.66 8.40 -3.79
N ASP A 82 -9.43 7.32 -3.78
CA ASP A 82 -9.19 6.13 -4.60
C ASP A 82 -9.38 6.43 -6.09
N SER A 83 -10.36 7.26 -6.45
CA SER A 83 -10.56 7.69 -7.84
C SER A 83 -9.34 8.46 -8.38
N VAL A 84 -8.76 9.35 -7.57
CA VAL A 84 -7.53 10.08 -7.92
C VAL A 84 -6.35 9.11 -8.04
N GLY A 85 -6.22 8.15 -7.12
CA GLY A 85 -5.20 7.10 -7.19
C GLY A 85 -5.30 6.25 -8.46
N LEU A 86 -6.51 5.91 -8.89
CA LEU A 86 -6.77 5.16 -10.12
C LEU A 86 -6.33 5.95 -11.35
N VAL A 87 -6.68 7.25 -11.43
CA VAL A 87 -6.28 8.13 -12.55
C VAL A 87 -4.76 8.23 -12.65
N ILE A 88 -4.06 8.44 -11.54
CA ILE A 88 -2.58 8.53 -11.53
C ILE A 88 -1.96 7.20 -11.98
N THR A 89 -2.51 6.07 -11.53
CA THR A 89 -2.04 4.74 -11.93
C THR A 89 -2.27 4.49 -13.42
N ALA A 90 -3.40 4.95 -13.97
CA ALA A 90 -3.67 4.90 -15.41
C ALA A 90 -2.70 5.79 -16.21
N LEU A 91 -2.39 7.01 -15.74
CA LEU A 91 -1.40 7.88 -16.37
C LEU A 91 0.00 7.23 -16.40
N LEU A 92 0.37 6.51 -15.33
CA LEU A 92 1.61 5.76 -15.25
C LEU A 92 1.64 4.63 -16.29
N LEU A 93 0.54 3.86 -16.42
CA LEU A 93 0.38 2.82 -17.43
C LEU A 93 0.54 3.38 -18.85
N ILE A 94 -0.16 4.48 -19.17
CA ILE A 94 -0.09 5.13 -20.46
C ILE A 94 1.34 5.59 -20.74
N SER A 95 1.98 6.26 -19.77
CA SER A 95 3.37 6.72 -19.87
C SER A 95 4.32 5.56 -20.16
N LEU A 96 4.13 4.40 -19.50
CA LEU A 96 4.93 3.19 -19.73
C LEU A 96 4.71 2.58 -21.13
N ILE A 97 3.48 2.57 -21.63
CA ILE A 97 3.15 2.07 -22.97
C ILE A 97 3.75 2.98 -24.04
N LEU A 98 3.62 4.30 -23.88
CA LEU A 98 4.21 5.29 -24.78
C LEU A 98 5.74 5.17 -24.82
N PHE A 99 6.39 5.02 -23.67
CA PHE A 99 7.84 4.79 -23.61
C PHE A 99 8.25 3.45 -24.23
N LYS A 100 7.45 2.39 -24.07
CA LYS A 100 7.69 1.09 -24.72
C LYS A 100 7.63 1.20 -26.24
N ARG A 101 6.75 2.04 -26.81
CA ARG A 101 6.70 2.29 -28.26
C ARG A 101 7.91 3.08 -28.76
N ARG A 102 8.47 3.97 -27.93
CA ARG A 102 9.63 4.82 -28.28
C ARG A 102 10.98 4.11 -28.11
N SER A 103 11.10 3.20 -27.13
CA SER A 103 12.34 2.49 -26.78
C SER A 103 12.48 1.12 -27.48
N GLY A 104 12.20 1.05 -28.78
CA GLY A 104 12.40 -0.16 -29.59
C GLY A 104 13.88 -0.59 -29.73
N ALA A 105 14.83 0.14 -29.14
CA ALA A 105 16.27 -0.03 -29.40
C ALA A 105 17.21 0.04 -28.17
N ALA A 106 16.74 0.20 -26.93
CA ALA A 106 17.64 0.42 -25.79
C ALA A 106 17.77 -0.78 -24.85
N GLY A 107 18.95 -1.42 -24.87
CA GLY A 107 19.73 -1.90 -23.72
C GLY A 107 19.12 -2.85 -22.67
N ASN A 108 19.92 -3.85 -22.25
CA ASN A 108 19.55 -4.85 -21.24
C ASN A 108 19.26 -4.28 -19.82
N GLN A 109 19.76 -3.08 -19.49
CA GLN A 109 19.43 -2.37 -18.23
C GLN A 109 17.99 -1.85 -18.17
N ASP A 110 17.41 -1.52 -19.33
CA ASP A 110 16.04 -0.99 -19.44
C ASP A 110 14.99 -2.04 -19.04
N LYS A 111 15.31 -3.33 -19.21
CA LYS A 111 14.43 -4.46 -18.88
C LYS A 111 14.20 -4.61 -17.37
N THR A 112 15.21 -4.39 -16.53
CA THR A 112 15.11 -4.53 -15.07
C THR A 112 14.28 -3.40 -14.46
N PHE A 113 14.55 -2.14 -14.85
CA PHE A 113 13.78 -0.98 -14.40
C PHE A 113 12.31 -1.07 -14.86
N LYS A 114 12.09 -1.50 -16.10
CA LYS A 114 10.74 -1.69 -16.66
C LYS A 114 9.97 -2.81 -15.96
N ARG A 115 10.64 -3.89 -15.56
CA ARG A 115 10.05 -4.97 -14.76
C ARG A 115 9.64 -4.47 -13.37
N ALA A 116 10.52 -3.74 -12.69
CA ALA A 116 10.22 -3.15 -11.38
C ALA A 116 9.02 -2.19 -11.45
N ASN A 117 8.94 -1.36 -12.48
CA ASN A 117 7.84 -0.41 -12.65
C ASN A 117 6.52 -1.12 -13.02
N ARG A 118 6.57 -2.18 -13.83
CA ARG A 118 5.38 -3.01 -14.14
C ARG A 118 4.84 -3.73 -12.90
N THR A 119 5.73 -4.25 -12.06
CA THR A 119 5.35 -4.88 -10.79
C THR A 119 4.71 -3.88 -9.84
N ALA A 120 5.29 -2.69 -9.69
CA ALA A 120 4.72 -1.61 -8.88
C ALA A 120 3.31 -1.22 -9.35
N VAL A 121 3.11 -1.09 -10.67
CA VAL A 121 1.79 -0.80 -11.24
C VAL A 121 0.79 -1.91 -10.99
N SER A 122 1.18 -3.18 -11.15
CA SER A 122 0.29 -4.31 -10.85
C SER A 122 -0.17 -4.28 -9.39
N VAL A 123 0.74 -3.97 -8.46
CA VAL A 123 0.43 -3.83 -7.04
C VAL A 123 -0.50 -2.66 -6.76
N LEU A 124 -0.24 -1.50 -7.38
CA LEU A 124 -1.08 -0.31 -7.26
C LEU A 124 -2.50 -0.58 -7.79
N LEU A 125 -2.62 -1.23 -8.96
CA LEU A 125 -3.91 -1.60 -9.53
C LEU A 125 -4.67 -2.62 -8.68
N CYS A 126 -4.00 -3.68 -8.22
CA CYS A 126 -4.61 -4.68 -7.34
C CYS A 126 -5.09 -4.03 -6.04
N SER A 127 -4.28 -3.13 -5.46
CA SER A 127 -4.66 -2.38 -4.27
C SER A 127 -5.86 -1.48 -4.55
N SER A 128 -5.81 -0.65 -5.59
CA SER A 128 -6.93 0.22 -5.97
C SER A 128 -8.22 -0.56 -6.20
N ILE A 129 -8.19 -1.70 -6.88
CA ILE A 129 -9.38 -2.54 -7.10
C ILE A 129 -9.92 -3.11 -5.78
N THR A 130 -9.04 -3.56 -4.90
CA THR A 130 -9.42 -4.12 -3.60
C THR A 130 -9.99 -3.06 -2.64
N LEU A 131 -9.61 -1.79 -2.82
CA LEU A 131 -10.13 -0.64 -2.05
C LEU A 131 -11.41 -0.03 -2.68
N LEU A 132 -11.53 -0.04 -4.01
CA LEU A 132 -12.73 0.39 -4.74
C LEU A 132 -13.95 -0.48 -4.43
N LEU A 133 -13.77 -1.79 -4.20
CA LEU A 133 -14.86 -2.70 -3.84
C LEU A 133 -15.55 -2.30 -2.51
N PRO A 134 -14.84 -2.12 -1.38
CA PRO A 134 -15.42 -1.58 -0.15
C PRO A 134 -16.08 -0.22 -0.33
N GLY A 135 -15.44 0.71 -1.05
CA GLY A 135 -15.96 2.06 -1.26
C GLY A 135 -17.25 2.07 -2.08
N ALA A 136 -17.30 1.30 -3.16
CA ALA A 136 -18.51 1.13 -3.97
C ALA A 136 -19.62 0.41 -3.20
N LEU A 137 -19.28 -0.61 -2.40
CA LEU A 137 -20.25 -1.32 -1.55
C LEU A 137 -20.81 -0.43 -0.43
N GLN A 138 -20.01 0.47 0.14
CA GLN A 138 -20.49 1.46 1.11
C GLN A 138 -21.39 2.52 0.46
N GLY A 139 -21.00 3.07 -0.70
CA GLY A 139 -21.79 4.09 -1.40
C GLY A 139 -23.11 3.59 -2.01
N VAL A 140 -23.15 2.33 -2.47
CA VAL A 140 -24.39 1.68 -2.93
C VAL A 140 -25.22 1.19 -1.75
N GLY A 141 -24.57 0.76 -0.66
CA GLY A 141 -25.24 0.33 0.57
C GLY A 141 -26.05 1.45 1.23
N SER A 142 -25.56 2.69 1.19
CA SER A 142 -26.25 3.87 1.73
C SER A 142 -27.46 4.30 0.90
N THR A 143 -27.47 4.02 -0.41
CA THR A 143 -28.61 4.35 -1.29
C THR A 143 -29.71 3.29 -1.33
N PHE A 144 -29.39 2.02 -1.03
CA PHE A 144 -30.36 0.92 -1.09
C PHE A 144 -30.77 0.35 0.28
N GLY A 145 -30.26 0.87 1.41
CA GLY A 145 -30.74 0.51 2.75
C GLY A 145 -30.52 -0.95 3.16
N PHE A 146 -29.45 -1.59 2.65
CA PHE A 146 -29.18 -3.01 2.91
C PHE A 146 -28.21 -3.24 4.07
N SER A 147 -28.55 -4.19 4.96
CA SER A 147 -27.66 -4.82 5.97
C SER A 147 -26.47 -5.62 5.39
N ALA A 148 -26.02 -5.32 4.15
CA ALA A 148 -24.92 -6.01 3.49
C ALA A 148 -23.57 -5.80 4.20
N ILE A 149 -23.41 -4.69 4.93
CA ILE A 149 -22.22 -4.35 5.72
C ILE A 149 -21.93 -5.43 6.78
N GLN A 150 -22.98 -6.06 7.34
CA GLN A 150 -22.83 -7.09 8.38
C GLN A 150 -22.28 -8.43 7.85
N LYS A 151 -22.57 -8.78 6.59
CA LYS A 151 -22.15 -10.06 5.98
C LYS A 151 -20.82 -9.99 5.25
N PHE A 152 -20.50 -8.84 4.65
CA PHE A 152 -19.30 -8.68 3.83
C PHE A 152 -18.14 -7.98 4.53
N GLY A 153 -18.38 -7.31 5.67
CA GLY A 153 -17.33 -6.64 6.45
C GLY A 153 -16.10 -7.51 6.76
N PRO A 154 -16.26 -8.73 7.30
CA PRO A 154 -15.13 -9.62 7.60
C PRO A 154 -14.35 -10.05 6.35
N SER A 155 -15.05 -10.35 5.25
CA SER A 155 -14.44 -10.77 3.99
C SER A 155 -13.64 -9.65 3.33
N VAL A 156 -14.14 -8.42 3.42
CA VAL A 156 -13.44 -7.22 2.92
C VAL A 156 -12.22 -6.90 3.77
N ALA A 157 -12.34 -6.95 5.10
CA ALA A 157 -11.22 -6.76 6.02
C ALA A 157 -10.10 -7.79 5.76
N PHE A 158 -10.46 -9.05 5.53
CA PHE A 158 -9.50 -10.09 5.16
C PHE A 158 -8.80 -9.79 3.83
N GLY A 159 -9.53 -9.33 2.81
CA GLY A 159 -8.96 -8.90 1.53
C GLY A 159 -7.97 -7.74 1.67
N MET A 160 -8.27 -6.75 2.51
CA MET A 160 -7.37 -5.64 2.80
C MET A 160 -6.08 -6.09 3.50
N VAL A 161 -6.18 -7.01 4.47
CA VAL A 161 -5.01 -7.58 5.18
C VAL A 161 -4.13 -8.38 4.22
N LEU A 162 -4.73 -9.22 3.37
CA LEU A 162 -3.98 -9.96 2.36
C LEU A 162 -3.28 -9.04 1.37
N ASN A 163 -3.95 -7.98 0.91
CA ASN A 163 -3.35 -6.99 0.02
C ASN A 163 -2.18 -6.25 0.70
N ALA A 164 -2.36 -5.85 1.96
CA ALA A 164 -1.29 -5.23 2.76
C ALA A 164 -0.09 -6.16 2.96
N ALA A 165 -0.30 -7.45 3.16
CA ALA A 165 0.77 -8.45 3.30
C ALA A 165 1.45 -8.79 1.96
N ALA A 166 0.70 -8.79 0.86
CA ALA A 166 1.23 -9.09 -0.47
C ALA A 166 2.14 -7.97 -0.99
N ASN A 167 1.86 -6.70 -0.66
CA ASN A 167 2.60 -5.55 -1.17
C ASN A 167 4.11 -5.61 -0.85
N PRO A 168 4.55 -5.78 0.42
CA PRO A 168 5.97 -5.93 0.76
C PRO A 168 6.62 -7.15 0.10
N PHE A 169 5.89 -8.27 0.01
CA PHE A 169 6.39 -9.50 -0.59
C PHE A 169 6.68 -9.31 -2.09
N ILE A 170 5.73 -8.71 -2.82
CA ILE A 170 5.86 -8.43 -4.25
C ILE A 170 6.97 -7.39 -4.51
N TYR A 171 7.08 -6.34 -3.68
CA TYR A 171 8.17 -5.36 -3.80
C TYR A 171 9.54 -5.97 -3.49
N GLY A 172 9.63 -6.81 -2.46
CA GLY A 172 10.86 -7.49 -2.07
C GLY A 172 11.35 -8.49 -3.11
N TYR A 173 10.44 -9.25 -3.73
CA TYR A 173 10.78 -10.21 -4.77
C TYR A 173 10.97 -9.58 -6.16
N GLY A 174 10.19 -8.53 -6.47
CA GLY A 174 10.20 -7.86 -7.77
C GLY A 174 11.40 -6.92 -7.99
N HIS A 175 12.00 -6.40 -6.91
CA HIS A 175 13.16 -5.51 -7.00
C HIS A 175 14.45 -6.25 -6.69
N THR A 176 15.24 -6.57 -7.73
CA THR A 176 16.49 -7.36 -7.63
C THR A 176 17.51 -6.80 -6.64
N ASP A 177 17.52 -5.48 -6.40
CA ASP A 177 18.45 -4.86 -5.45
C ASP A 177 17.97 -5.00 -4.00
N ILE A 178 16.65 -4.96 -3.78
CA ILE A 178 16.05 -5.18 -2.46
C ILE A 178 16.19 -6.66 -2.11
N TYR A 179 15.89 -7.55 -3.05
CA TYR A 179 16.12 -8.98 -2.89
C TYR A 179 17.59 -9.31 -2.56
N ARG A 180 18.56 -8.70 -3.25
CA ARG A 180 19.99 -8.88 -2.94
C ARG A 180 20.38 -8.33 -1.58
N ALA A 181 19.85 -7.17 -1.18
CA ALA A 181 20.08 -6.62 0.16
C ALA A 181 19.47 -7.51 1.25
N LEU A 182 18.24 -7.99 1.06
CA LEU A 182 17.53 -8.90 1.96
C LEU A 182 18.29 -10.22 2.12
N ARG A 183 18.74 -10.82 0.99
CA ARG A 183 19.53 -12.05 1.00
C ARG A 183 20.88 -11.86 1.70
N LYS A 184 21.53 -10.69 1.55
CA LYS A 184 22.76 -10.37 2.29
C LYS A 184 22.51 -10.28 3.79
N LEU A 185 21.41 -9.65 4.23
CA LEU A 185 21.03 -9.57 5.64
C LEU A 185 20.70 -10.95 6.23
N LEU A 186 19.94 -11.77 5.50
CA LEU A 186 19.63 -13.15 5.89
C LEU A 186 20.89 -13.99 6.02
N ASN A 187 21.78 -13.94 5.02
CA ASN A 187 23.03 -14.70 5.04
C ASN A 187 23.99 -14.20 6.14
N LYS A 188 23.94 -12.91 6.50
CA LYS A 188 24.76 -12.36 7.59
C LYS A 188 24.22 -12.75 8.97
N ASN A 189 22.90 -12.89 9.12
CA ASN A 189 22.29 -13.38 10.35
C ASN A 189 22.47 -14.90 10.52
N THR A 190 22.50 -15.68 9.43
CA THR A 190 22.85 -17.11 9.50
C THR A 190 24.29 -17.33 10.01
N ILE A 191 25.22 -16.42 9.71
CA ILE A 191 26.60 -16.50 10.25
C ILE A 191 26.66 -16.10 11.74
N VAL A 192 25.72 -15.28 12.23
CA VAL A 192 25.67 -14.88 13.66
C VAL A 192 24.95 -15.92 14.52
N GLU A 193 24.02 -16.70 13.98
CA GLU A 193 23.38 -17.81 14.72
C GLU A 193 24.25 -19.07 14.85
N ASP A 194 25.33 -19.22 14.07
CA ASP A 194 26.26 -20.36 14.17
C ASP A 194 27.45 -20.14 15.11
N ILE A 195 27.74 -18.90 15.51
CA ILE A 195 28.87 -18.58 16.41
C ILE A 195 28.59 -18.87 17.90
N PRO A 196 27.36 -18.79 18.48
CA PRO A 196 27.18 -19.08 19.90
C PRO A 196 27.21 -20.57 20.22
N ARG A 197 27.08 -21.48 19.24
CA ARG A 197 27.10 -22.93 19.50
C ARG A 197 28.49 -23.55 19.56
N GLN A 198 29.51 -22.98 18.92
CA GLN A 198 30.88 -23.53 18.99
C GLN A 198 31.67 -23.09 20.23
N ILE A 199 31.32 -21.94 20.83
CA ILE A 199 31.99 -21.45 22.05
C ILE A 199 31.47 -22.16 23.30
N MET A 200 30.22 -22.64 23.28
CA MET A 200 29.60 -23.30 24.44
C MET A 200 29.96 -24.80 24.58
N SER A 201 30.51 -25.43 23.53
CA SER A 201 30.97 -26.83 23.58
C SER A 201 32.44 -27.00 23.96
N THR A 202 33.24 -25.93 23.95
CA THR A 202 34.68 -25.99 24.29
C THR A 202 34.98 -25.72 25.77
N THR A 203 34.01 -25.21 26.55
CA THR A 203 34.19 -24.92 27.99
C THR A 203 33.75 -26.05 28.92
N ALA A 204 33.33 -27.21 28.38
CA ALA A 204 32.89 -28.36 29.16
C ALA A 204 33.93 -29.49 29.28
N GLN A 205 35.18 -29.27 28.83
CA GLN A 205 36.26 -30.27 28.86
C GLN A 205 37.61 -29.75 29.42
N SER A 206 37.62 -28.66 30.21
CA SER A 206 38.80 -28.24 30.97
C SER A 206 38.52 -28.14 32.45
#